data_AF-A0A934UVY0-F1
#
_entry.id   AF-A0A934UVY0-F1
#
_cell.length_a   1.000
_cell.length_b   1.000
_cell.length_c   1.000
_cell.angle_alpha   90.00
_cell.angle_beta   90.00
_cell.angle_gamma   90.00
#
_symmetry.space_group_name_H-M   'P 1'
#
loop_
_entity.id
_entity.type
_entity.pdbx_description
1 polymer ?
#
loop_
_entity_poly.entity_id
_entity_poly.type
_entity_poly.pdbx_seq_one_letter_code
_entity_poly.pdbx_strand_id
1 'polypeptide(L)'
;MRLGRLLAWAAGALVVALYAYAVVAAVGNMTGMLQSAENIGLGISGLGWALLVFGLALPPLVLGGALLVARRSDAWTRVLILATGLCVVGALQLTLTDLVSRVISPLSLFV
;
A
#
# COMPACT_ATOMS: atom_id res chain seq x y z
N MET A 1 -4.40 34.16 -8.19
CA MET A 1 -3.75 33.00 -8.85
C MET A 1 -2.72 32.24 -7.97
N ARG A 2 -2.11 32.82 -6.92
CA ARG A 2 -1.09 32.11 -6.10
C ARG A 2 -1.67 31.08 -5.12
N LEU A 3 -2.84 31.34 -4.54
CA LEU A 3 -3.46 30.49 -3.51
C LEU A 3 -3.84 29.09 -4.04
N GLY A 4 -4.47 29.01 -5.22
CA GLY A 4 -4.85 27.73 -5.82
C GLY A 4 -3.65 26.84 -6.16
N ARG A 5 -2.51 27.44 -6.53
CA ARG A 5 -1.27 26.70 -6.80
C ARG A 5 -0.61 26.20 -5.51
N LEU A 6 -0.65 27.00 -4.44
CA LEU A 6 -0.21 26.58 -3.09
C LEU A 6 -1.05 25.42 -2.55
N LEU A 7 -2.38 25.49 -2.69
CA LEU A 7 -3.28 24.42 -2.26
C LEU A 7 -3.03 23.11 -3.02
N ALA A 8 -2.84 23.16 -4.34
CA ALA A 8 -2.52 21.98 -5.14
C ALA A 8 -1.18 21.34 -4.73
N TRP A 9 -0.18 22.17 -4.41
CA TRP A 9 1.10 21.69 -3.88
C TRP A 9 0.97 21.04 -2.50
N ALA A 10 0.23 21.67 -1.58
CA ALA A 10 -0.04 21.14 -0.26
C ALA A 10 -0.79 19.79 -0.34
N ALA A 11 -1.82 19.71 -1.18
CA ALA A 11 -2.57 18.48 -1.42
C ALA A 11 -1.68 17.38 -2.03
N GLY A 12 -0.86 17.70 -3.02
CA GLY A 12 0.10 16.75 -3.59
C GLY A 12 1.12 16.24 -2.58
N ALA A 13 1.67 17.13 -1.75
CA ALA A 13 2.61 16.77 -0.69
C ALA A 13 1.95 15.86 0.36
N LEU A 14 0.71 16.17 0.76
CA LEU A 14 -0.07 15.33 1.67
C LEU A 14 -0.29 13.93 1.09
N VAL A 15 -0.70 13.82 -0.18
CA VAL A 15 -0.91 12.51 -0.84
C VAL A 15 0.40 11.71 -0.89
N VAL A 16 1.53 12.35 -1.21
CA VAL A 16 2.85 11.69 -1.19
C VAL A 16 3.23 11.25 0.23
N ALA A 17 2.96 12.06 1.24
CA ALA A 17 3.17 11.68 2.63
C ALA A 17 2.33 10.45 3.03
N LEU A 18 1.10 10.34 2.53
CA LEU A 18 0.25 9.15 2.73
C LEU A 18 0.81 7.91 2.04
N TYR A 19 1.47 8.03 0.88
CA TYR A 19 2.20 6.91 0.28
C TYR A 19 3.37 6.45 1.16
N ALA A 20 4.11 7.38 1.75
CA ALA A 20 5.18 7.04 2.69
C ALA A 20 4.61 6.33 3.93
N TYR A 21 3.49 6.83 4.47
CA TYR A 21 2.77 6.14 5.54
C TYR A 21 2.31 4.74 5.15
N ALA A 22 1.82 4.54 3.92
CA ALA A 22 1.40 3.22 3.43
C ALA A 22 2.56 2.20 3.38
N VAL A 23 3.81 2.66 3.16
CA VAL A 23 5.01 1.81 3.29
C VAL A 23 5.23 1.42 4.74
N VAL A 24 5.16 2.37 5.67
CA VAL A 24 5.31 2.09 7.11
C VAL A 24 4.23 1.11 7.58
N ALA A 25 2.99 1.28 7.13
CA ALA A 25 1.89 0.38 7.44
C ALA A 25 2.14 -1.03 6.87
N ALA A 26 2.64 -1.14 5.63
CA ALA A 26 3.00 -2.43 5.04
C ALA A 26 4.11 -3.14 5.83
N VAL A 27 5.13 -2.40 6.29
CA VAL A 27 6.16 -2.93 7.19
C VAL A 27 5.54 -3.43 8.48
N GLY A 28 4.66 -2.63 9.10
CA GLY A 28 3.94 -3.01 10.33
C GLY A 28 3.12 -4.29 10.16
N ASN A 29 2.38 -4.41 9.06
CA ASN A 29 1.63 -5.60 8.71
C ASN A 29 2.56 -6.82 8.57
N MET A 30 3.68 -6.67 7.85
CA MET A 30 4.67 -7.73 7.68
C MET A 30 5.25 -8.20 9.02
N THR A 31 5.71 -7.27 9.87
CA THR A 31 6.26 -7.60 11.18
C THR A 31 5.23 -8.25 12.11
N GLY A 32 3.98 -7.75 12.11
CA GLY A 32 2.91 -8.31 12.93
C GLY A 32 2.53 -9.72 12.52
N MET A 33 2.55 -10.02 11.22
CA MET A 33 2.28 -11.37 10.70
C MET A 33 3.44 -12.34 11.00
N LEU A 34 4.70 -11.90 10.88
CA LEU A 34 5.86 -12.71 11.27
C LEU A 34 5.79 -13.11 12.74
N GLN A 35 5.55 -12.14 13.62
CA GLN A 35 5.47 -12.38 15.06
C GLN A 35 4.31 -13.33 15.42
N SER A 36 3.18 -13.20 14.72
CA SER A 36 2.02 -14.11 14.91
C SER A 36 2.32 -15.53 14.43
N ALA A 37 3.05 -15.70 13.33
CA ALA A 37 3.43 -17.01 12.81
C ALA A 37 4.42 -17.74 13.74
N GLU A 38 5.41 -17.02 14.27
CA GLU A 38 6.36 -17.54 15.27
C GLU A 38 5.67 -18.01 16.55
N ASN A 39 4.68 -17.25 17.04
CA ASN A 39 3.94 -17.59 18.26
C ASN A 39 3.14 -18.92 18.14
N ILE A 40 2.82 -19.34 16.91
CA ILE A 40 2.04 -20.57 16.64
C ILE A 40 2.97 -21.70 16.15
N GLY A 41 4.29 -21.45 16.06
CA GLY A 41 5.28 -22.41 15.59
C GLY A 41 5.18 -22.74 14.10
N LEU A 42 4.48 -21.90 13.32
CA LEU A 42 4.28 -22.09 11.89
C LEU A 42 5.29 -21.27 11.10
N GLY A 43 6.04 -21.92 10.21
CA GLY A 43 6.90 -21.23 9.25
C GLY A 43 6.07 -20.56 8.15
N ILE A 44 6.47 -19.36 7.72
CA ILE A 44 5.83 -18.68 6.58
C ILE A 44 6.19 -19.41 5.29
N SER A 45 5.17 -19.83 4.53
CA SER A 45 5.36 -20.48 3.24
C SER A 45 6.05 -19.55 2.22
N GLY A 46 6.72 -20.09 1.20
CA GLY A 46 7.35 -19.29 0.15
C GLY A 46 6.39 -18.34 -0.57
N LEU A 47 5.11 -18.72 -0.70
CA LEU A 47 4.04 -17.87 -1.21
C LEU A 47 3.69 -16.72 -0.25
N GLY A 48 3.68 -16.96 1.06
CA GLY A 48 3.48 -15.91 2.06
C GLY A 48 4.55 -14.83 2.01
N TRP A 49 5.82 -15.23 1.88
CA TRP A 49 6.92 -14.29 1.69
C TRP A 49 6.79 -13.48 0.39
N ALA A 50 6.42 -14.11 -0.71
CA ALA A 50 6.21 -13.43 -1.98
C ALA A 50 5.10 -12.36 -1.88
N LEU A 51 3.98 -12.67 -1.21
CA LEU A 51 2.88 -11.74 -0.98
C LEU A 51 3.26 -10.57 -0.05
N LEU A 52 4.05 -10.84 0.99
CA LEU A 52 4.54 -9.81 1.91
C LEU A 52 5.48 -8.82 1.21
N VAL A 53 6.46 -9.33 0.45
CA VAL A 53 7.37 -8.50 -0.33
C VAL A 53 6.60 -7.70 -1.38
N PHE A 54 5.63 -8.32 -2.04
CA PHE A 54 4.77 -7.63 -3.00
C PHE A 54 3.97 -6.50 -2.34
N GLY A 55 3.36 -6.75 -1.17
CA GLY A 55 2.63 -5.73 -0.41
C GLY A 55 3.50 -4.57 0.04
N LEU A 56 4.78 -4.82 0.38
CA LEU A 56 5.76 -3.80 0.73
C LEU A 56 6.21 -2.97 -0.48
N ALA A 57 6.38 -3.61 -1.64
CA ALA A 57 6.79 -2.93 -2.87
C ALA A 57 5.64 -2.17 -3.56
N LEU A 58 4.39 -2.47 -3.21
CA LEU A 58 3.20 -1.93 -3.87
C LEU A 58 3.09 -0.39 -3.80
N PRO A 59 3.22 0.25 -2.62
CA PRO A 59 3.13 1.71 -2.53
C PRO A 59 4.17 2.47 -3.39
N PRO A 60 5.48 2.16 -3.36
CA PRO A 60 6.46 2.88 -4.18
C PRO A 60 6.30 2.60 -5.68
N LEU A 61 5.89 1.39 -6.06
CA LEU A 61 5.61 1.05 -7.47
C LEU A 61 4.42 1.86 -8.01
N VAL A 62 3.31 1.92 -7.26
CA VAL A 62 2.13 2.67 -7.68
C VAL A 62 2.41 4.17 -7.66
N LEU A 63 3.16 4.69 -6.67
CA LEU A 63 3.59 6.09 -6.67
C LEU A 63 4.43 6.42 -7.91
N GLY A 64 5.40 5.57 -8.23
CA GLY A 64 6.23 5.72 -9.43
C GLY A 64 5.39 5.73 -10.70
N GLY A 65 4.48 4.75 -10.86
CA GLY A 65 3.55 4.67 -11.98
C GLY A 65 2.64 5.89 -12.09
N ALA A 66 2.04 6.33 -10.98
CA ALA A 66 1.17 7.49 -10.93
C ALA A 66 1.92 8.79 -11.29
N LEU A 67 3.17 8.93 -10.83
CA LEU A 67 4.03 10.06 -11.21
C LEU A 67 4.40 10.05 -12.69
N LEU A 68 4.63 8.87 -13.28
CA LEU A 68 4.90 8.72 -14.72
C LEU A 68 3.69 9.11 -15.56
N VAL A 69 2.48 8.65 -15.18
CA VAL A 69 1.22 8.98 -15.85
C VAL A 69 0.91 10.48 -15.74
N ALA A 70 1.13 11.07 -14.57
CA ALA A 70 0.82 12.47 -14.31
C ALA A 70 1.83 13.49 -14.87
N ARG A 71 2.89 13.06 -15.59
CA ARG A 71 3.99 13.94 -16.06
C ARG A 71 3.53 15.12 -16.93
N ARG A 72 2.41 14.96 -17.65
CA ARG A 72 1.87 15.98 -18.57
C ARG A 72 0.55 16.58 -18.09
N SER A 73 0.16 16.31 -16.85
CA SER A 73 -1.14 16.70 -16.31
C SER A 73 -1.07 18.03 -15.54
N ASP A 74 -2.18 18.76 -15.55
CA ASP A 74 -2.36 19.94 -14.69
C ASP A 74 -2.24 19.60 -13.20
N ALA A 75 -1.94 20.60 -12.37
CA ALA A 75 -1.64 20.41 -10.95
C ALA A 75 -2.73 19.63 -10.19
N TRP A 76 -4.02 19.96 -10.42
CA TRP A 76 -5.13 19.25 -9.78
C TRP A 76 -5.34 17.85 -10.34
N THR A 77 -5.22 17.67 -11.65
CA THR A 77 -5.30 16.36 -12.30
C THR A 77 -4.20 15.42 -11.77
N ARG A 78 -3.00 15.94 -11.54
CA ARG A 78 -1.90 15.18 -10.92
C ARG A 78 -2.22 14.73 -9.50
N VAL A 79 -2.83 15.59 -8.68
CA VAL A 79 -3.27 15.21 -7.32
C VAL A 79 -4.32 14.11 -7.38
N LEU A 80 -5.29 14.20 -8.28
CA LEU A 80 -6.32 13.18 -8.46
C LEU A 80 -5.72 11.84 -8.90
N ILE A 81 -4.79 11.84 -9.87
CA ILE A 81 -4.10 10.61 -10.31
C ILE A 81 -3.34 9.96 -9.15
N LEU A 82 -2.61 10.76 -8.36
CA LEU A 82 -1.88 10.26 -7.19
C LEU A 82 -2.83 9.69 -6.13
N ALA A 83 -3.93 10.38 -5.84
CA ALA A 83 -4.95 9.94 -4.89
C ALA A 83 -5.64 8.65 -5.35
N THR A 84 -5.97 8.52 -6.64
CA THR A 84 -6.51 7.27 -7.21
C THR A 84 -5.54 6.12 -7.03
N GLY A 85 -4.25 6.33 -7.34
CA GLY A 85 -3.24 5.31 -7.08
C GLY A 85 -3.17 4.92 -5.59
N LEU A 86 -3.31 5.89 -4.68
CA LEU A 86 -3.29 5.64 -3.24
C LEU A 86 -4.49 4.80 -2.80
N CYS A 87 -5.68 5.06 -3.36
CA CYS A 87 -6.86 4.23 -3.13
C CYS A 87 -6.65 2.78 -3.62
N VAL A 88 -6.00 2.60 -4.77
CA VAL A 88 -5.65 1.28 -5.30
C VAL A 88 -4.66 0.56 -4.37
N VAL A 89 -3.64 1.27 -3.86
CA VAL A 89 -2.70 0.73 -2.86
C VAL A 89 -3.45 0.26 -1.61
N GLY A 90 -4.35 1.09 -1.07
CA GLY A 90 -5.13 0.76 0.11
C GLY A 90 -6.01 -0.48 -0.09
N ALA A 91 -6.75 -0.52 -1.21
CA ALA A 91 -7.58 -1.67 -1.55
C ALA A 91 -6.75 -2.96 -1.69
N LEU A 92 -5.58 -2.88 -2.34
CA LEU A 92 -4.71 -4.05 -2.51
C LEU A 92 -4.07 -4.49 -1.18
N GLN A 93 -3.67 -3.58 -0.30
CA GLN A 93 -3.13 -3.96 1.01
C GLN A 93 -4.16 -4.68 1.89
N LEU A 94 -5.43 -4.25 1.88
CA LEU A 94 -6.54 -4.94 2.55
C LEU A 94 -6.71 -6.36 2.00
N THR A 95 -6.77 -6.50 0.68
CA THR A 95 -6.90 -7.81 0.02
C THR A 95 -5.70 -8.72 0.29
N LEU A 96 -4.48 -8.19 0.27
CA LEU A 96 -3.27 -8.97 0.54
C LEU A 96 -3.22 -9.49 1.97
N THR A 97 -3.62 -8.67 2.94
CA THR A 97 -3.64 -9.08 4.36
C THR A 97 -4.65 -10.21 4.59
N ASP A 98 -5.84 -10.12 3.99
CA ASP A 98 -6.85 -11.19 4.01
C ASP A 98 -6.35 -12.47 3.28
N LEU A 99 -5.68 -12.31 2.14
CA LEU A 99 -5.18 -13.46 1.39
C LEU A 99 -4.07 -14.20 2.16
N VAL A 100 -3.16 -13.46 2.80
CA VAL A 100 -2.07 -14.05 3.58
C VAL A 100 -2.62 -14.74 4.85
N SER A 101 -3.64 -14.19 5.52
CA SER A 101 -4.25 -14.85 6.68
C SER A 101 -4.89 -16.20 6.32
N ARG A 102 -5.60 -16.29 5.19
CA ARG A 102 -6.18 -17.55 4.67
C ARG A 102 -5.12 -18.61 4.37
N VAL A 103 -3.94 -18.21 3.91
CA VAL A 103 -2.84 -19.13 3.59
C VAL A 103 -2.16 -19.66 4.86
N ILE A 104 -2.08 -18.85 5.92
CA ILE A 104 -1.42 -19.24 7.18
C ILE A 104 -2.34 -20.11 8.06
N SER A 105 -3.65 -19.85 8.07
CA SER A 105 -4.62 -20.65 8.83
C SER A 105 -5.72 -21.23 7.93
N PRO A 106 -5.59 -22.47 7.43
CA PRO A 106 -6.65 -23.10 6.63
C PRO A 106 -7.96 -23.33 7.39
N LEU A 107 -7.97 -23.14 8.72
CA LEU A 107 -9.14 -23.31 9.60
C LEU A 107 -10.18 -22.17 9.52
N SER A 108 -9.88 -21.03 8.89
CA SER A 108 -10.83 -19.91 8.74
C SER A 108 -11.84 -20.08 7.59
N LEU A 109 -11.85 -21.24 6.92
CA LEU A 109 -12.81 -21.58 5.85
C LEU A 109 -14.14 -22.19 6.37
N PHE A 110 -14.23 -22.47 7.66
CA PHE A 110 -15.36 -23.20 8.26
C PHE A 110 -16.18 -22.39 9.28
N VAL A 111 -15.97 -21.07 9.36
CA VAL A 111 -16.79 -20.15 10.18
C VAL A 111 -17.10 -18.90 9.37
#